data_AF-A0A4Y9YZ51-F1
#
_entry.id   AF-A0A4Y9YZ51-F1
#
_cell.length_a   1.000
_cell.length_b   1.000
_cell.length_c   1.000
_cell.angle_alpha   90.00
_cell.angle_beta   90.00
_cell.angle_gamma   90.00
#
_symmetry.space_group_name_H-M   'P 1'
#
loop_
_entity.id
_entity.type
_entity.pdbx_description
1 polymer ?
#
loop_
_entity_poly.entity_id
_entity_poly.type
_entity_poly.pdbx_seq_one_letter_code
_entity_poly.pdbx_strand_id
1 'polypeptide(L)'
;MEEFLRRSQATPVSLSVSFSESTRGNARDVAGMISQHLYHIRNLKIDTGLLKDVASILLSLREAAPALETVELDNWPEVVRNMSMRSSSLPRDLLRCTAPRLHSLKIQEFYLPWSSLVFSTLVELKISGLFLDHADPALPAEDLRQFFGALSRMPALESLVLKAGLPSLGTASQRTCFPFVTLPNLRWLFLRDDVLKCAIVLKHLVLPPTAKQAVYGFCTSDDHNGDRSEIILPWLRSHIAALPRIHVLDFTGLQDDFNVVAYGASVEDPF
;
A
#
# COMPACT_ATOMS: atom_id res chain seq x y z
N MET A 1 -6.56 -27.67 -11.78
CA MET A 1 -6.25 -26.25 -12.08
C MET A 1 -5.13 -26.15 -13.12
N GLU A 2 -4.02 -26.85 -12.91
CA GLU A 2 -2.90 -26.94 -13.86
C GLU A 2 -3.30 -27.30 -15.30
N GLU A 3 -4.16 -28.31 -15.51
CA GLU A 3 -4.61 -28.68 -16.86
C GLU A 3 -5.40 -27.58 -17.58
N PHE A 4 -6.12 -26.72 -16.84
CA PHE A 4 -6.83 -25.57 -17.42
C PHE A 4 -5.84 -24.50 -17.87
N LEU A 5 -4.82 -24.19 -17.05
CA LEU A 5 -3.76 -23.24 -17.41
C LEU A 5 -2.99 -23.72 -18.64
N ARG A 6 -2.64 -25.02 -18.67
CA ARG A 6 -1.98 -25.63 -19.82
C ARG A 6 -2.78 -25.53 -21.12
N ARG A 7 -4.10 -25.70 -21.06
CA ARG A 7 -5.00 -25.59 -22.23
C ARG A 7 -5.24 -24.17 -22.71
N SER A 8 -5.01 -23.17 -21.85
CA SER A 8 -5.26 -21.76 -22.16
C SER A 8 -4.23 -21.18 -23.16
N GLN A 9 -3.10 -21.87 -23.37
CA GLN A 9 -2.03 -21.49 -24.31
C GLN A 9 -1.63 -20.00 -24.15
N ALA A 10 -1.74 -19.20 -25.21
CA ALA A 10 -1.41 -17.78 -25.22
C ALA A 10 -2.57 -16.87 -24.78
N THR A 11 -3.71 -17.45 -24.40
CA THR A 11 -4.88 -16.68 -23.98
C THR A 11 -4.63 -16.10 -22.58
N PRO A 12 -4.85 -14.79 -22.36
CA PRO A 12 -4.65 -14.19 -21.04
C PRO A 12 -5.55 -14.83 -19.98
N VAL A 13 -4.96 -15.26 -18.86
CA VAL A 13 -5.69 -15.96 -17.79
C VAL A 13 -5.87 -15.08 -16.55
N SER A 14 -7.00 -15.21 -15.87
CA SER A 14 -7.20 -14.67 -14.52
C SER A 14 -7.08 -15.79 -13.49
N LEU A 15 -6.19 -15.62 -12.52
CA LEU A 15 -5.96 -16.57 -11.44
C LEU A 15 -6.35 -15.94 -10.10
N SER A 16 -7.28 -16.58 -9.39
CA SER A 16 -7.64 -16.21 -8.02
C SER A 16 -7.43 -17.41 -7.12
N VAL A 17 -6.61 -17.27 -6.09
CA VAL A 17 -6.33 -18.31 -5.11
C VAL A 17 -6.63 -17.77 -3.72
N SER A 18 -7.45 -18.50 -2.98
CA SER A 18 -7.74 -18.22 -1.57
C SER A 18 -7.44 -19.45 -0.74
N PHE A 19 -6.66 -19.29 0.33
CA PHE A 19 -6.25 -20.39 1.18
C PHE A 19 -7.12 -20.47 2.44
N SER A 20 -7.92 -21.53 2.54
CA SER A 20 -8.68 -21.88 3.74
C SER A 20 -7.97 -22.98 4.55
N GLU A 21 -8.44 -23.24 5.78
CA GLU A 21 -7.89 -24.30 6.64
C GLU A 21 -7.79 -25.68 5.95
N SER A 22 -8.74 -26.01 5.06
CA SER A 22 -8.76 -27.27 4.32
C SER A 22 -7.73 -27.37 3.19
N THR A 23 -7.06 -26.27 2.82
CA THR A 23 -6.12 -26.20 1.68
C THR A 23 -4.65 -26.03 2.10
N ARG A 24 -4.35 -26.13 3.41
CA ARG A 24 -3.03 -25.86 4.01
C ARG A 24 -1.86 -26.67 3.43
N GLY A 25 -2.10 -27.77 2.71
CA GLY A 25 -1.04 -28.58 2.10
C GLY A 25 -0.55 -28.10 0.72
N ASN A 26 -1.28 -27.21 0.05
CA ASN A 26 -1.12 -27.00 -1.40
C ASN A 26 -0.30 -25.75 -1.77
N ALA A 27 0.32 -25.07 -0.79
CA ALA A 27 1.03 -23.81 -1.02
C ALA A 27 2.16 -23.94 -2.06
N ARG A 28 2.94 -25.03 -1.96
CA ARG A 28 4.04 -25.31 -2.90
C ARG A 28 3.54 -25.61 -4.30
N ASP A 29 2.44 -26.34 -4.42
CA ASP A 29 1.83 -26.67 -5.70
C ASP A 29 1.31 -25.41 -6.39
N VAL A 30 0.64 -24.53 -5.62
CA VAL A 30 0.20 -23.23 -6.12
C VAL A 30 1.39 -22.35 -6.49
N ALA A 31 2.44 -22.30 -5.67
CA ALA A 31 3.64 -21.53 -5.99
C ALA A 31 4.28 -22.02 -7.29
N GLY A 32 4.42 -23.34 -7.47
CA GLY A 32 4.93 -23.94 -8.71
C GLY A 32 4.07 -23.57 -9.92
N MET A 33 2.75 -23.62 -9.77
CA MET A 33 1.79 -23.23 -10.80
C MET A 33 1.91 -21.73 -11.15
N ILE A 34 2.03 -20.84 -10.17
CA ILE A 34 2.24 -19.40 -10.40
C ILE A 34 3.54 -19.19 -11.16
N SER A 35 4.67 -19.73 -10.68
CA SER A 35 5.98 -19.59 -11.33
C SER A 35 5.95 -20.06 -12.79
N GLN A 36 5.26 -21.17 -13.08
CA GLN A 36 5.19 -21.75 -14.43
C GLN A 36 4.29 -20.96 -15.39
N HIS A 37 3.31 -20.21 -14.90
CA HIS A 37 2.27 -19.60 -15.73
C HIS A 37 2.23 -18.07 -15.67
N LEU A 38 3.03 -17.43 -14.81
CA LEU A 38 3.01 -15.98 -14.57
C LEU A 38 3.12 -15.13 -15.86
N TYR A 39 3.82 -15.63 -16.88
CA TYR A 39 4.04 -14.89 -18.14
C TYR A 39 2.77 -14.62 -18.95
N HIS A 40 1.69 -15.38 -18.76
CA HIS A 40 0.40 -15.18 -19.46
C HIS A 40 -0.76 -14.93 -18.48
N ILE A 41 -0.48 -14.84 -17.18
CA ILE A 41 -1.46 -14.38 -16.20
C ILE A 41 -1.65 -12.87 -16.39
N ARG A 42 -2.91 -12.48 -16.55
CA ARG A 42 -3.36 -11.09 -16.69
C ARG A 42 -3.80 -10.51 -15.36
N ASN A 43 -4.55 -11.29 -14.59
CA ASN A 43 -5.06 -10.86 -13.29
C ASN A 43 -4.66 -11.90 -12.25
N LEU A 44 -3.98 -11.47 -11.20
CA LEU A 44 -3.52 -12.34 -10.12
C LEU A 44 -4.11 -11.85 -8.81
N LYS A 45 -4.94 -12.68 -8.18
CA LYS A 45 -5.43 -12.47 -6.81
C LYS A 45 -4.96 -13.62 -5.93
N ILE A 46 -4.28 -13.30 -4.84
CA ILE A 46 -3.81 -14.26 -3.85
C ILE A 46 -4.26 -13.77 -2.48
N ASP A 47 -5.08 -14.56 -1.83
CA ASP A 47 -5.45 -14.40 -0.43
C ASP A 47 -4.78 -15.52 0.37
N THR A 48 -3.70 -15.16 1.08
CA THR A 48 -2.88 -16.12 1.81
C THR A 48 -3.53 -16.61 3.09
N GLY A 49 -4.55 -15.92 3.62
CA GLY A 49 -5.29 -16.31 4.82
C GLY A 49 -4.40 -16.87 5.94
N LEU A 50 -4.64 -18.14 6.31
CA LEU A 50 -3.91 -18.86 7.37
C LEU A 50 -2.71 -19.70 6.88
N LEU A 51 -2.10 -19.33 5.76
CA LEU A 51 -0.91 -20.03 5.26
C LEU A 51 0.27 -19.89 6.21
N LYS A 52 0.84 -21.04 6.61
CA LYS A 52 2.11 -21.07 7.36
C LYS A 52 3.33 -20.78 6.47
N ASP A 53 3.25 -21.10 5.18
CA ASP A 53 4.37 -20.99 4.22
C ASP A 53 4.03 -20.02 3.08
N VAL A 54 3.79 -18.75 3.44
CA VAL A 54 3.62 -17.64 2.49
C VAL A 54 4.89 -17.41 1.67
N ALA A 55 6.06 -17.76 2.23
CA ALA A 55 7.37 -17.56 1.59
C ALA A 55 7.46 -18.25 0.21
N SER A 56 6.95 -19.47 0.08
CA SER A 56 6.94 -20.19 -1.21
C SER A 56 6.18 -19.43 -2.31
N ILE A 57 5.01 -18.87 -1.98
CA ILE A 57 4.22 -18.05 -2.90
C ILE A 57 4.96 -16.76 -3.23
N LEU A 58 5.54 -16.08 -2.25
CA LEU A 58 6.29 -14.84 -2.49
C LEU A 58 7.52 -15.05 -3.37
N LEU A 59 8.18 -16.21 -3.28
CA LEU A 59 9.27 -16.58 -4.18
C LEU A 59 8.78 -16.77 -5.61
N SER A 60 7.57 -17.32 -5.82
CA SER A 60 7.00 -17.48 -7.17
C SER A 60 6.70 -16.15 -7.87
N LEU A 61 6.53 -15.07 -7.11
CA LEU A 61 6.33 -13.72 -7.63
C LEU A 61 7.62 -13.03 -8.08
N ARG A 62 8.78 -13.70 -8.06
CA ARG A 62 10.06 -13.15 -8.56
C ARG A 62 10.28 -13.35 -10.05
N GLU A 63 9.37 -14.04 -10.73
CA GLU A 63 9.42 -14.23 -12.18
C GLU A 63 8.89 -13.02 -12.94
N ALA A 64 9.30 -12.85 -14.20
CA ALA A 64 8.79 -11.78 -15.05
C ALA A 64 7.31 -12.02 -15.40
N ALA A 65 6.53 -10.95 -15.47
CA ALA A 65 5.09 -11.02 -15.69
C ALA A 65 4.63 -10.09 -16.84
N PRO A 66 5.04 -10.35 -18.10
CA PRO A 66 4.80 -9.46 -19.24
C PRO A 66 3.32 -9.21 -19.55
N ALA A 67 2.43 -10.16 -19.25
CA ALA A 67 0.99 -10.05 -19.51
C ALA A 67 0.20 -9.47 -18.33
N LEU A 68 0.83 -9.30 -17.16
CA LEU A 68 0.14 -8.99 -15.92
C LEU A 68 -0.34 -7.55 -15.91
N GLU A 69 -1.62 -7.39 -15.60
CA GLU A 69 -2.35 -6.12 -15.62
C GLU A 69 -2.83 -5.73 -14.22
N THR A 70 -3.28 -6.71 -13.44
CA THR A 70 -3.74 -6.49 -12.06
C THR A 70 -3.14 -7.50 -11.09
N VAL A 71 -2.74 -7.02 -9.91
CA VAL A 71 -2.27 -7.84 -8.79
C VAL A 71 -3.01 -7.43 -7.52
N GLU A 72 -3.53 -8.41 -6.80
CA GLU A 72 -4.14 -8.26 -5.49
C GLU A 72 -3.55 -9.33 -4.56
N LEU A 73 -2.82 -8.88 -3.54
CA LEU A 73 -2.23 -9.74 -2.52
C LEU A 73 -2.86 -9.38 -1.18
N ASP A 74 -3.50 -10.36 -0.54
CA ASP A 74 -4.13 -10.21 0.77
C ASP A 74 -3.55 -11.25 1.74
N ASN A 75 -3.27 -10.82 2.96
CA ASN A 75 -2.73 -11.65 4.04
C ASN A 75 -3.47 -11.39 5.34
N TRP A 76 -4.80 -11.55 5.31
CA TRP A 76 -5.63 -11.39 6.49
C TRP A 76 -5.55 -12.60 7.42
N PRO A 77 -5.03 -12.46 8.65
CA PRO A 77 -5.12 -13.54 9.61
C PRO A 77 -6.55 -13.70 10.12
N GLU A 78 -7.09 -14.92 10.05
CA GLU A 78 -8.45 -15.25 10.53
C GLU A 78 -8.61 -15.02 12.05
N VAL A 79 -7.52 -14.94 12.81
CA VAL A 79 -7.55 -14.81 14.28
C VAL A 79 -6.72 -13.61 14.74
N VAL A 80 -7.33 -12.42 14.68
CA VAL A 80 -6.81 -11.13 15.21
C VAL A 80 -6.64 -11.15 16.74
N ARG A 81 -6.88 -12.27 17.43
CA ARG A 81 -7.19 -12.19 18.86
C ARG A 81 -6.03 -12.06 19.82
N ASN A 82 -4.75 -12.36 19.53
CA ASN A 82 -3.70 -12.27 20.59
C ASN A 82 -2.20 -12.44 20.21
N MET A 83 -1.76 -12.35 18.95
CA MET A 83 -0.34 -12.60 18.64
C MET A 83 0.32 -11.53 17.79
N SER A 84 1.58 -11.24 18.16
CA SER A 84 2.58 -10.45 17.44
C SER A 84 2.83 -11.06 16.05
N MET A 85 1.91 -10.80 15.12
CA MET A 85 2.05 -11.26 13.76
C MET A 85 3.07 -10.42 13.03
N ARG A 86 4.16 -11.06 12.63
CA ARG A 86 5.12 -10.49 11.71
C ARG A 86 4.49 -10.48 10.32
N SER A 87 4.30 -9.30 9.76
CA SER A 87 3.91 -9.17 8.36
C SER A 87 4.96 -9.83 7.48
N SER A 88 4.52 -10.62 6.49
CA SER A 88 5.43 -11.16 5.49
C SER A 88 5.94 -10.03 4.59
N SER A 89 7.22 -10.07 4.26
CA SER A 89 7.86 -9.07 3.40
C SER A 89 7.83 -9.50 1.94
N LEU A 90 7.32 -8.65 1.07
CA LEU A 90 7.36 -8.86 -0.37
C LEU A 90 8.81 -8.82 -0.88
N PRO A 91 9.14 -9.61 -1.92
CA PRO A 91 10.46 -9.58 -2.51
C PRO A 91 10.78 -8.19 -3.10
N ARG A 92 12.04 -7.75 -2.99
CA ARG A 92 12.49 -6.47 -3.58
C ARG A 92 12.45 -6.48 -5.10
N ASP A 93 12.61 -7.67 -5.69
CA ASP A 93 12.53 -7.99 -7.09
C ASP A 93 11.14 -8.51 -7.47
N LEU A 94 10.08 -7.92 -6.89
CA LEU A 94 8.70 -8.25 -7.20
C LEU A 94 8.48 -8.19 -8.72
N LEU A 95 7.99 -9.30 -9.28
CA LEU A 95 7.77 -9.54 -10.71
C LEU A 95 9.02 -9.36 -11.58
N ARG A 96 10.21 -9.60 -11.01
CA ARG A 96 11.51 -9.29 -11.61
C ARG A 96 11.61 -7.84 -12.09
N CYS A 97 10.90 -6.93 -11.44
CA CYS A 97 10.78 -5.54 -11.87
C CYS A 97 10.25 -5.39 -13.32
N THR A 98 9.60 -6.42 -13.87
CA THR A 98 9.22 -6.53 -15.29
C THR A 98 7.75 -6.93 -15.41
N ALA A 99 6.88 -5.92 -15.33
CA ALA A 99 5.44 -6.05 -15.57
C ALA A 99 4.93 -4.82 -16.34
N PRO A 100 5.25 -4.69 -17.64
CA PRO A 100 5.00 -3.48 -18.42
C PRO A 100 3.51 -3.13 -18.55
N ARG A 101 2.60 -4.09 -18.37
CA ARG A 101 1.15 -3.88 -18.47
C ARG A 101 0.47 -3.66 -17.12
N LEU A 102 1.23 -3.74 -16.03
CA LEU A 102 0.69 -3.67 -14.67
C LEU A 102 0.18 -2.26 -14.40
N HIS A 103 -1.13 -2.12 -14.27
CA HIS A 103 -1.78 -0.84 -14.02
C HIS A 103 -2.52 -0.79 -12.69
N SER A 104 -2.77 -1.93 -12.03
CA SER A 104 -3.39 -1.99 -10.71
C SER A 104 -2.61 -2.90 -9.77
N LEU A 105 -2.15 -2.37 -8.64
CA LEU A 105 -1.49 -3.12 -7.59
C LEU A 105 -2.18 -2.85 -6.25
N LYS A 106 -2.69 -3.92 -5.65
CA LYS A 106 -3.32 -3.90 -4.32
C LYS A 106 -2.59 -4.86 -3.41
N ILE A 107 -2.12 -4.35 -2.29
CA ILE A 107 -1.35 -5.10 -1.30
C ILE A 107 -1.98 -4.85 0.06
N GLN A 108 -2.30 -5.93 0.75
CA GLN A 108 -2.98 -5.91 2.03
C GLN A 108 -2.24 -6.84 2.99
N GLU A 109 -1.81 -6.29 4.12
CA GLU A 109 -1.09 -6.99 5.19
C GLU A 109 0.24 -7.64 4.80
N PHE A 110 0.94 -7.01 3.86
CA PHE A 110 2.34 -7.28 3.56
C PHE A 110 3.22 -6.06 3.80
N TYR A 111 4.46 -6.31 4.20
CA TYR A 111 5.50 -5.30 4.11
C TYR A 111 5.94 -5.19 2.64
N LEU A 112 5.72 -4.03 2.04
CA LEU A 112 6.13 -3.73 0.67
C LEU A 112 7.40 -2.86 0.68
N PRO A 113 8.53 -3.37 0.15
CA PRO A 113 9.67 -2.51 -0.10
C PRO A 113 9.34 -1.49 -1.21
N TRP A 114 9.29 -0.20 -0.91
CA TRP A 114 9.03 0.87 -1.89
C TRP A 114 10.03 0.88 -3.04
N SER A 115 11.25 0.43 -2.77
CA SER A 115 12.27 0.20 -3.80
C SER A 115 11.87 -0.82 -4.88
N SER A 116 10.95 -1.75 -4.58
CA SER A 116 10.41 -2.73 -5.54
C SER A 116 9.39 -2.13 -6.52
N LEU A 117 8.81 -0.98 -6.20
CA LEU A 117 7.83 -0.31 -7.06
C LEU A 117 8.53 0.47 -8.17
N VAL A 118 8.70 -0.18 -9.32
CA VAL A 118 9.32 0.38 -10.53
C VAL A 118 8.38 0.35 -11.75
N PHE A 119 7.09 0.15 -11.52
CA PHE A 119 6.07 -0.01 -12.56
C PHE A 119 5.53 1.34 -13.02
N SER A 120 6.08 1.90 -14.11
CA SER A 120 5.70 3.24 -14.60
C SER A 120 4.28 3.34 -15.17
N THR A 121 3.67 2.20 -15.50
CA THR A 121 2.31 2.10 -16.03
C THR A 121 1.25 1.98 -14.95
N LEU A 122 1.64 2.04 -13.67
CA LEU A 122 0.70 1.92 -12.56
C LEU A 122 -0.27 3.10 -12.52
N VAL A 123 -1.57 2.79 -12.54
CA VAL A 123 -2.70 3.72 -12.49
C VAL A 123 -3.35 3.69 -11.11
N GLU A 124 -3.44 2.51 -10.49
CA GLU A 124 -3.97 2.32 -9.15
C GLU A 124 -2.94 1.64 -8.24
N LEU A 125 -2.65 2.27 -7.11
CA LEU A 125 -1.88 1.70 -6.02
C LEU A 125 -2.70 1.73 -4.73
N LYS A 126 -2.96 0.55 -4.16
CA LYS A 126 -3.60 0.40 -2.86
C LYS A 126 -2.69 -0.41 -1.94
N ILE A 127 -2.27 0.19 -0.84
CA ILE A 127 -1.49 -0.48 0.19
C ILE A 127 -2.25 -0.34 1.50
N SER A 128 -2.56 -1.46 2.13
CA SER A 128 -3.12 -1.52 3.47
C SER A 128 -2.22 -2.40 4.33
N GLY A 129 -1.68 -1.86 5.42
CA GLY A 129 -0.91 -2.60 6.40
C GLY A 129 -1.62 -2.63 7.76
N LEU A 130 -1.03 -3.37 8.70
CA LEU A 130 -1.51 -3.42 10.06
C LEU A 130 -1.02 -2.16 10.79
N PHE A 131 -1.86 -1.60 11.64
CA PHE A 131 -1.52 -0.52 12.58
C PHE A 131 -0.61 -1.00 13.73
N LEU A 132 0.30 -1.95 13.46
CA LEU A 132 1.19 -2.46 14.49
C LEU A 132 2.35 -1.49 14.68
N ASP A 133 2.35 -0.81 15.81
CA ASP A 133 3.43 0.07 16.29
C ASP A 133 4.78 -0.66 16.47
N HIS A 134 4.77 -1.98 16.38
CA HIS A 134 5.97 -2.80 16.45
C HIS A 134 6.43 -3.13 15.04
N ALA A 135 7.06 -2.15 14.39
CA ALA A 135 7.93 -2.45 13.26
C ALA A 135 8.87 -3.59 13.69
N ASP A 136 8.82 -4.73 12.98
CA ASP A 136 9.74 -5.83 13.27
C ASP A 136 11.16 -5.22 13.19
N PRO A 137 11.94 -5.20 14.28
CA PRO A 137 13.26 -4.58 14.28
C PRO A 137 14.22 -5.26 13.28
N ALA A 138 13.86 -6.44 12.77
CA ALA A 138 14.60 -7.12 11.71
C ALA A 138 14.32 -6.55 10.30
N LEU A 139 13.23 -5.81 10.10
CA LEU A 139 12.95 -5.19 8.80
C LEU A 139 13.76 -3.89 8.66
N PRO A 140 14.48 -3.71 7.54
CA PRO A 140 15.22 -2.49 7.31
C PRO A 140 14.24 -1.34 7.22
N ALA A 141 14.38 -0.36 8.11
CA ALA A 141 13.57 0.86 8.07
C ALA A 141 13.69 1.51 6.69
N GLU A 142 12.60 1.51 5.94
CA GLU A 142 12.58 2.24 4.67
C GLU A 142 12.40 3.72 4.92
N ASP A 143 13.22 4.50 4.21
CA ASP A 143 13.21 5.95 4.26
C ASP A 143 12.11 6.48 3.33
N LEU A 144 11.44 7.56 3.74
CA LEU A 144 10.54 8.35 2.92
C LEU A 144 11.15 8.74 1.56
N ARG A 145 12.48 8.88 1.47
CA ARG A 145 13.16 9.08 0.17
C ARG A 145 12.85 7.97 -0.83
N GLN A 146 12.81 6.70 -0.40
CA GLN A 146 12.50 5.58 -1.27
C GLN A 146 11.03 5.61 -1.70
N PHE A 147 10.13 5.97 -0.79
CA PHE A 147 8.71 6.19 -1.08
C PHE A 147 8.51 7.28 -2.14
N PHE A 148 9.07 8.48 -1.94
CA PHE A 148 8.96 9.56 -2.93
C PHE A 148 9.63 9.19 -4.26
N GLY A 149 10.77 8.50 -4.20
CA GLY A 149 11.44 7.98 -5.38
C GLY A 149 10.60 6.94 -6.13
N ALA A 150 9.79 6.14 -5.44
CA ALA A 150 8.85 5.22 -6.06
C ALA A 150 7.69 5.96 -6.72
N LEU A 151 7.05 6.88 -6.01
CA LEU A 151 5.95 7.66 -6.55
C LEU A 151 6.35 8.47 -7.79
N SER A 152 7.56 9.02 -7.83
CA SER A 152 8.05 9.78 -9.00
C SER A 152 8.23 8.91 -10.25
N ARG A 153 8.35 7.58 -10.11
CA ARG A 153 8.39 6.63 -11.23
C ARG A 153 7.01 6.25 -11.76
N MET A 154 5.92 6.68 -11.11
CA MET A 154 4.54 6.32 -11.45
C MET A 154 3.72 7.54 -11.90
N PRO A 155 4.09 8.22 -12.99
CA PRO A 155 3.41 9.44 -13.43
C PRO A 155 1.97 9.20 -13.94
N ALA A 156 1.62 7.96 -14.27
CA ALA A 156 0.29 7.56 -14.72
C ALA A 156 -0.71 7.33 -13.57
N LEU A 157 -0.26 7.46 -12.31
CA LEU A 157 -1.08 7.15 -11.14
C LEU A 157 -2.31 8.07 -11.05
N GLU A 158 -3.50 7.47 -11.06
CA GLU A 158 -4.78 8.15 -10.90
C GLU A 158 -5.37 7.94 -9.49
N SER A 159 -5.07 6.81 -8.85
CA SER A 159 -5.61 6.43 -7.54
C SER A 159 -4.48 5.94 -6.61
N LEU A 160 -4.29 6.64 -5.50
CA LEU A 160 -3.32 6.29 -4.45
C LEU A 160 -4.05 6.13 -3.12
N VAL A 161 -4.09 4.90 -2.60
CA VAL A 161 -4.71 4.57 -1.31
C VAL A 161 -3.66 3.95 -0.40
N LEU A 162 -3.37 4.60 0.72
CA LEU A 162 -2.41 4.13 1.71
C LEU A 162 -3.10 4.07 3.07
N LYS A 163 -3.19 2.88 3.67
CA LYS A 163 -3.71 2.63 5.01
C LYS A 163 -2.63 1.96 5.84
N ALA A 164 -2.09 2.61 6.86
CA ALA A 164 -0.92 2.16 7.62
C ALA A 164 0.22 1.65 6.70
N GLY A 165 0.45 2.37 5.60
CA GLY A 165 1.38 1.98 4.53
C GLY A 165 2.53 2.96 4.34
N LEU A 166 2.57 4.07 5.09
CA LEU A 166 3.64 5.06 4.98
C LEU A 166 4.90 4.59 5.71
N PRO A 167 6.10 4.79 5.11
CA PRO A 167 7.36 4.46 5.77
C PRO A 167 7.53 5.17 7.11
N SER A 168 8.31 4.56 8.01
CA SER A 168 8.67 5.20 9.28
C SER A 168 9.42 6.51 9.04
N LEU A 169 9.21 7.52 9.90
CA LEU A 169 9.92 8.79 9.78
C LEU A 169 11.42 8.68 10.09
N GLY A 170 11.89 7.58 10.68
CA GLY A 170 13.26 7.45 11.17
C GLY A 170 13.62 8.52 12.19
N THR A 171 14.77 8.37 12.86
CA THR A 171 15.25 9.37 13.85
C THR A 171 15.85 10.62 13.19
N ALA A 172 16.10 10.60 11.88
CA ALA A 172 16.79 11.67 11.14
C ALA A 172 15.85 12.67 10.42
N SER A 173 14.53 12.48 10.50
CA SER A 173 13.50 13.19 9.71
C SER A 173 13.41 14.70 9.96
N GLN A 174 14.00 15.24 11.03
CA GLN A 174 13.90 16.68 11.32
C GLN A 174 14.79 17.55 10.43
N ARG A 175 15.75 16.99 9.68
CA ARG A 175 16.71 17.78 8.88
C ARG A 175 16.79 17.42 7.39
N THR A 176 16.07 16.41 6.95
CA THR A 176 16.18 15.93 5.56
C THR A 176 15.23 16.67 4.62
N CYS A 177 15.80 17.40 3.66
CA CYS A 177 15.04 17.89 2.50
C CYS A 177 14.64 16.69 1.63
N PHE A 178 13.34 16.40 1.57
CA PHE A 178 12.77 15.40 0.66
C PHE A 178 12.42 16.06 -0.69
N PRO A 179 12.57 15.34 -1.81
CA PRO A 179 12.17 15.86 -3.12
C PRO A 179 10.65 16.05 -3.18
N PHE A 180 10.19 17.07 -3.91
CA PHE A 180 8.79 17.16 -4.30
C PHE A 180 8.47 16.13 -5.37
N VAL A 181 7.29 15.51 -5.28
CA VAL A 181 6.80 14.55 -6.28
C VAL A 181 5.52 15.11 -6.90
N THR A 182 5.52 15.26 -8.21
CA THR A 182 4.33 15.67 -8.96
C THR A 182 3.58 14.44 -9.44
N LEU A 183 2.29 14.35 -9.14
CA LEU A 183 1.41 13.26 -9.59
C LEU A 183 0.33 13.84 -10.52
N PRO A 184 0.66 14.15 -11.78
CA PRO A 184 -0.15 15.03 -12.64
C PRO A 184 -1.52 14.44 -13.00
N ASN A 185 -1.67 13.11 -12.95
CA ASN A 185 -2.91 12.42 -13.28
C ASN A 185 -3.71 12.00 -12.04
N LEU A 186 -3.25 12.34 -10.84
CA LEU A 186 -3.90 11.87 -9.62
C LEU A 186 -5.32 12.46 -9.50
N ARG A 187 -6.30 11.57 -9.36
CA ARG A 187 -7.72 11.89 -9.18
C ARG A 187 -8.19 11.59 -7.78
N TRP A 188 -7.62 10.57 -7.15
CA TRP A 188 -7.98 10.14 -5.81
C TRP A 188 -6.74 9.87 -4.96
N LEU A 189 -6.66 10.57 -3.83
CA LEU A 189 -5.68 10.34 -2.78
C LEU A 189 -6.40 9.98 -1.49
N PHE A 190 -6.12 8.80 -0.95
CA PHE A 190 -6.57 8.38 0.37
C PHE A 190 -5.36 8.05 1.24
N LEU A 191 -5.19 8.76 2.35
CA LEU A 191 -4.15 8.50 3.34
C LEU A 191 -4.81 8.17 4.68
N ARG A 192 -4.43 7.05 5.29
CA ARG A 192 -4.75 6.73 6.67
C ARG A 192 -3.49 6.23 7.36
N ASP A 193 -2.84 7.03 8.18
CA ASP A 193 -1.58 6.67 8.85
C ASP A 193 -1.34 7.56 10.07
N ASP A 194 -0.16 7.47 10.68
CA ASP A 194 0.32 8.48 11.62
C ASP A 194 0.19 9.88 10.99
N VAL A 195 -0.37 10.81 11.76
CA VAL A 195 -0.70 12.15 11.27
C VAL A 195 0.53 12.95 10.83
N LEU A 196 1.69 12.76 11.48
CA LEU A 196 2.92 13.43 11.07
C LEU A 196 3.44 12.86 9.75
N LYS A 197 3.36 11.54 9.56
CA LYS A 197 3.67 10.93 8.26
C LYS A 197 2.77 11.47 7.16
N CYS A 198 1.46 11.51 7.40
CA CYS A 198 0.50 12.06 6.44
C CYS A 198 0.85 13.52 6.08
N ALA A 199 1.15 14.35 7.10
CA ALA A 199 1.50 15.74 6.92
C ALA A 199 2.76 15.94 6.07
N ILE A 200 3.81 15.16 6.35
CA ILE A 200 5.07 15.18 5.59
C ILE A 200 4.81 14.76 4.15
N VAL A 201 4.09 13.66 3.93
CA VAL A 201 3.76 13.20 2.56
C VAL A 201 3.01 14.27 1.79
N LEU A 202 1.93 14.82 2.34
CA LEU A 202 1.14 15.86 1.69
C LEU A 202 1.94 17.13 1.39
N LYS A 203 2.88 17.51 2.26
CA LYS A 203 3.77 18.66 2.02
C LYS A 203 4.67 18.46 0.79
N HIS A 204 5.03 17.21 0.48
CA HIS A 204 5.96 16.87 -0.60
C HIS A 204 5.25 16.40 -1.88
N LEU A 205 3.93 16.17 -1.85
CA LEU A 205 3.15 15.86 -3.04
C LEU A 205 2.61 17.13 -3.69
N VAL A 206 2.83 17.26 -5.00
CA VAL A 206 2.20 18.27 -5.85
C VAL A 206 1.05 17.60 -6.58
N LEU A 207 -0.16 17.94 -6.17
CA LEU A 207 -1.40 17.32 -6.64
C LEU A 207 -2.13 18.22 -7.63
N PRO A 208 -2.86 17.65 -8.62
CA PRO A 208 -3.75 18.41 -9.48
C PRO A 208 -4.85 19.09 -8.66
N PRO A 209 -5.30 20.31 -9.03
CA PRO A 209 -6.41 20.99 -8.34
C PRO A 209 -7.73 20.21 -8.37
N THR A 210 -7.87 19.27 -9.32
CA THR A 210 -9.04 18.39 -9.47
C THR A 210 -8.96 17.13 -8.63
N ALA A 211 -7.82 16.84 -8.00
CA ALA A 211 -7.63 15.64 -7.21
C ALA A 211 -8.49 15.70 -5.94
N LYS A 212 -9.33 14.69 -5.76
CA LYS A 212 -10.04 14.46 -4.51
C LYS A 212 -9.07 13.85 -3.50
N GLN A 213 -9.14 14.33 -2.27
CA GLN A 213 -8.28 13.91 -1.18
C GLN A 213 -9.15 13.49 0.00
N ALA A 214 -8.72 12.45 0.70
CA ALA A 214 -9.23 12.01 1.99
C ALA A 214 -8.04 11.61 2.85
N VAL A 215 -7.95 12.19 4.05
CA VAL A 215 -6.84 11.96 4.98
C VAL A 215 -7.46 11.47 6.29
N TYR A 216 -6.79 10.56 6.99
CA TYR A 216 -7.19 10.03 8.29
C TYR A 216 -5.91 9.83 9.11
N GLY A 217 -5.57 10.83 9.91
CA GLY A 217 -4.46 10.70 10.86
C GLY A 217 -4.86 9.83 12.06
N PHE A 218 -3.90 9.17 12.69
CA PHE A 218 -3.96 8.77 14.10
C PHE A 218 -2.70 9.26 14.82
N CYS A 219 -2.73 9.27 16.15
CA CYS A 219 -1.59 9.60 17.00
C CYS A 219 -1.26 8.40 17.87
N THR A 220 -0.01 7.93 17.80
CA THR A 220 0.46 6.86 18.66
C THR A 220 0.69 7.39 20.09
N SER A 221 0.09 6.73 21.09
CA SER A 221 0.08 7.17 22.50
C SER A 221 1.45 7.14 23.19
N ASP A 222 2.45 6.47 22.60
CA ASP A 222 3.80 6.36 23.15
C ASP A 222 4.56 7.70 23.20
N ASP A 223 3.99 8.76 22.64
CA ASP A 223 4.51 10.12 22.73
C ASP A 223 3.98 10.84 23.98
N HIS A 224 4.50 10.47 25.16
CA HIS A 224 4.17 11.12 26.45
C HIS A 224 4.59 12.61 26.57
N ASN A 225 5.18 13.20 25.53
CA ASN A 225 5.41 14.63 25.44
C ASN A 225 4.31 15.26 24.59
N GLY A 226 3.38 16.00 25.21
CA GLY A 226 2.23 16.67 24.57
C GLY A 226 2.53 17.75 23.52
N ASP A 227 3.69 17.68 22.85
CA ASP A 227 4.25 18.64 21.90
C ASP A 227 3.76 18.41 20.45
N ARG A 228 3.36 17.19 20.08
CA ARG A 228 2.99 16.89 18.67
C ARG A 228 1.70 17.55 18.20
N SER A 229 0.73 17.76 19.09
CA SER A 229 -0.51 18.47 18.74
C SER A 229 -0.22 19.91 18.30
N GLU A 230 0.82 20.53 18.85
CA GLU A 230 1.29 21.87 18.46
C GLU A 230 1.91 21.90 17.06
N ILE A 231 2.42 20.77 16.56
CA ILE A 231 2.99 20.65 15.20
C ILE A 231 1.88 20.40 14.17
N ILE A 232 0.89 19.60 14.55
CA ILE A 232 -0.18 19.16 13.64
C ILE A 232 -1.15 20.30 13.35
N LEU A 233 -1.52 21.09 14.36
CA LEU A 233 -2.52 22.15 14.20
C LEU A 233 -2.10 23.25 13.20
N PRO A 234 -0.87 23.80 13.22
CA PRO A 234 -0.42 24.77 12.22
C PRO A 234 -0.38 24.17 10.82
N TRP A 235 0.06 22.92 10.68
CA TRP A 235 0.07 22.24 9.39
C TRP A 235 -1.35 22.06 8.86
N LEU A 236 -2.27 21.55 9.67
CA LEU A 236 -3.68 21.42 9.31
C LEU A 236 -4.26 22.78 8.89
N ARG A 237 -4.06 23.83 9.69
CA ARG A 237 -4.52 25.19 9.36
C ARG A 237 -3.97 25.68 8.03
N SER A 238 -2.68 25.50 7.79
CA SER A 238 -2.05 25.90 6.53
C SER A 238 -2.56 25.09 5.36
N HIS A 239 -2.79 23.79 5.55
CA HIS A 239 -3.24 22.89 4.50
C HIS A 239 -4.71 23.15 4.14
N ILE A 240 -5.56 23.36 5.16
CA ILE A 240 -6.96 23.77 4.99
C ILE A 240 -7.04 25.11 4.26
N ALA A 241 -6.21 26.09 4.63
CA ALA A 241 -6.19 27.39 3.98
C ALA A 241 -5.70 27.32 2.51
N ALA A 242 -4.84 26.36 2.17
CA ALA A 242 -4.29 26.20 0.83
C ALA A 242 -5.20 25.40 -0.12
N LEU A 243 -6.12 24.59 0.41
CA LEU A 243 -6.98 23.74 -0.40
C LEU A 243 -8.24 24.51 -0.84
N PRO A 244 -8.46 24.69 -2.16
CA PRO A 244 -9.53 25.56 -2.65
C PRO A 244 -10.95 25.03 -2.42
N ARG A 245 -11.14 23.79 -1.93
CA ARG A 245 -12.45 23.10 -1.86
C ARG A 245 -12.57 22.03 -0.75
N ILE A 246 -12.01 22.21 0.44
CA ILE A 246 -12.41 21.31 1.54
C ILE A 246 -13.80 21.70 2.02
N HIS A 247 -14.76 20.78 1.96
CA HIS A 247 -16.15 21.03 2.37
C HIS A 247 -16.48 20.48 3.75
N VAL A 248 -15.77 19.44 4.20
CA VAL A 248 -15.98 18.82 5.52
C VAL A 248 -14.62 18.48 6.08
N LEU A 249 -14.35 19.00 7.27
CA LEU A 249 -13.25 18.60 8.15
C LEU A 249 -13.90 17.93 9.36
N ASP A 250 -13.95 16.60 9.37
CA ASP A 250 -14.55 15.86 10.47
C ASP A 250 -13.47 15.44 11.48
N PHE A 251 -13.74 15.69 12.76
CA PHE A 251 -12.89 15.27 13.86
C PHE A 251 -13.63 14.19 14.66
N THR A 252 -13.45 12.92 14.30
CA THR A 252 -14.02 11.82 15.09
C THR A 252 -12.95 11.27 16.03
N GLY A 253 -13.10 11.60 17.32
CA GLY A 253 -12.32 11.02 18.39
C GLY A 253 -12.87 9.66 18.78
N LEU A 254 -12.13 8.59 18.51
CA LEU A 254 -12.22 7.37 19.31
C LEU A 254 -11.25 7.53 20.50
N GLN A 255 -11.45 6.76 21.56
CA GLN A 255 -10.90 7.01 22.89
C GLN A 255 -9.36 7.21 22.96
N ASP A 256 -8.62 6.81 21.92
CA ASP A 256 -7.17 7.03 21.75
C ASP A 256 -6.75 7.54 20.34
N ASP A 257 -7.69 7.77 19.41
CA ASP A 257 -7.43 8.18 18.03
C ASP A 257 -8.27 9.40 17.65
N PHE A 258 -7.66 10.47 17.14
CA PHE A 258 -8.42 11.52 16.45
C PHE A 258 -8.35 11.30 14.95
N ASN A 259 -9.49 11.10 14.30
CA ASN A 259 -9.56 11.09 12.85
C ASN A 259 -9.74 12.52 12.37
N VAL A 260 -8.96 12.96 11.38
CA VAL A 260 -9.17 14.24 10.70
C VAL A 260 -9.55 13.98 9.27
N VAL A 261 -10.84 14.05 8.94
CA VAL A 261 -11.32 13.72 7.60
C VAL A 261 -11.56 14.98 6.79
N ALA A 262 -10.76 15.21 5.75
CA ALA A 262 -10.97 16.30 4.80
C ALA A 262 -11.55 15.76 3.49
N TYR A 263 -12.71 16.24 3.03
CA TYR A 263 -13.30 15.87 1.73
C TYR A 263 -13.38 17.04 0.75
N GLY A 264 -13.02 16.77 -0.52
CA GLY A 264 -13.06 17.74 -1.62
C GLY A 264 -14.41 17.87 -2.38
N ALA A 265 -15.36 16.96 -2.13
CA ALA A 265 -16.73 16.91 -2.64
C ALA A 265 -17.45 15.74 -1.92
N SER A 266 -18.80 15.74 -1.79
CA SER A 266 -19.52 14.64 -1.11
C SER A 266 -19.16 13.29 -1.75
N VAL A 267 -18.46 12.46 -1.00
CA VAL A 267 -18.22 11.06 -1.34
C VAL A 267 -19.31 10.29 -0.61
N GLU A 268 -20.24 9.69 -1.37
CA GLU A 268 -21.02 8.59 -0.82
C GLU A 268 -20.02 7.47 -0.49
N ASP A 269 -20.01 7.01 0.76
CA ASP A 269 -19.10 5.98 1.25
C ASP A 269 -19.05 4.76 0.30
N PRO A 270 -17.90 4.44 -0.31
CA PRO A 270 -17.70 3.17 -0.97
C PRO A 270 -16.96 2.25 0.01
N PHE A 271 -17.70 1.71 0.98
CA PHE A 271 -17.26 0.58 1.79
C PHE A 271 -18.28 -0.55 1.67
#